data_AF-A0A960S0F7-F1
#
_entry.id   AF-A0A960S0F7-F1
#
_cell.length_a   1.000
_cell.length_b   1.000
_cell.length_c   1.000
_cell.angle_alpha   90.00
_cell.angle_beta   90.00
_cell.angle_gamma   90.00
#
_symmetry.space_group_name_H-M   'P 1'
#
loop_
_entity.id
_entity.type
_entity.pdbx_description
1 polymer ?
#
loop_
_entity_poly.entity_id
_entity_poly.type
_entity_poly.pdbx_seq_one_letter_code
_entity_poly.pdbx_strand_id
1 'polypeptide(L)'
;MKSIERHTARSSKRFFTLLEILIVMAILVIVAGLGGLSLVRLVATQRFHAETEGLLSRLNRAEEFLMLLNIETKAQIQNKQFQLIPVGTLSDNYEELLKKEKMDLGQIKAISFDAFDGPQQTGSIELLFLDRGLRLPYGLLTLESDQGEKRYILFKGYPSPLKLSTTSPNWQEIERKELEYKEALGQSTWDLIR
;
A
#
# COMPACT_ATOMS: atom_id res chain seq x y z
N MET A 1 28.85 16.09 85.08
CA MET A 1 29.49 16.08 83.74
C MET A 1 28.49 15.51 82.75
N LYS A 2 28.00 16.34 81.82
CA LYS A 2 26.95 16.03 80.82
C LYS A 2 27.62 15.90 79.46
N SER A 3 27.36 14.80 78.74
CA SER A 3 27.41 14.79 77.27
C SER A 3 26.55 13.64 76.76
N ILE A 4 25.30 13.96 76.46
CA ILE A 4 24.33 13.08 75.80
C ILE A 4 24.13 13.63 74.39
N GLU A 5 24.36 12.74 73.43
CA GLU A 5 23.74 12.59 72.11
C GLU A 5 23.52 13.83 71.23
N ARG A 6 24.22 13.89 70.10
CA ARG A 6 23.73 14.55 68.86
C ARG A 6 24.25 13.85 67.61
N HIS A 7 23.62 12.76 67.19
CA HIS A 7 23.82 12.19 65.86
C HIS A 7 22.49 11.74 65.20
N THR A 8 21.48 12.61 65.18
CA THR A 8 20.21 12.31 64.48
C THR A 8 19.63 13.54 63.77
N ALA A 9 20.38 14.14 62.85
CA ALA A 9 19.85 15.26 62.04
C ALA A 9 20.34 15.30 60.58
N ARG A 10 20.93 14.22 60.06
CA ARG A 10 21.45 14.17 58.67
C ARG A 10 20.71 13.22 57.74
N SER A 11 19.74 12.45 58.25
CA SER A 11 19.04 11.40 57.49
C SER A 11 17.89 11.94 56.63
N SER A 12 17.11 12.93 57.09
CA SER A 12 15.87 13.33 56.41
C SER A 12 16.07 14.05 55.06
N LYS A 13 17.18 14.77 54.86
CA LYS A 13 17.49 15.43 53.57
C LYS A 13 17.84 14.45 52.44
N ARG A 14 18.30 13.23 52.76
CA ARG A 14 18.67 12.20 51.76
C ARG A 14 17.45 11.47 51.20
N PHE A 15 16.39 11.30 51.99
CA PHE A 15 15.15 10.69 51.50
C PHE A 15 14.41 11.59 50.52
N PHE A 16 14.45 12.92 50.72
CA PHE A 16 13.85 13.87 49.78
C PHE A 16 14.53 13.85 48.40
N THR A 17 15.87 13.75 48.38
CA THR A 17 16.64 13.69 47.13
C THR A 17 16.49 12.35 46.39
N LEU A 18 16.37 11.23 47.13
CA LEU A 18 16.05 9.93 46.52
C LEU A 18 14.63 9.88 45.94
N LEU A 19 13.64 10.43 46.65
CA LEU A 19 12.26 10.52 46.17
C LEU A 19 12.18 11.37 44.89
N GLU A 20 12.88 12.51 44.87
CA GLU A 20 12.93 13.42 43.72
C GLU A 20 13.53 12.74 42.48
N ILE A 21 14.64 12.00 42.64
CA ILE A 21 15.23 11.22 41.55
C ILE A 21 14.27 10.14 41.05
N LEU A 22 13.54 9.48 41.95
CA LEU A 22 12.58 8.43 41.59
C LEU A 22 11.39 9.01 40.81
N ILE A 23 10.90 10.19 41.20
CA ILE A 23 9.85 10.92 40.47
C ILE A 23 10.34 11.32 39.08
N VAL A 24 11.55 11.87 38.96
CA VAL A 24 12.14 12.24 37.66
C VAL A 24 12.27 11.02 36.75
N MET A 25 12.78 9.90 37.28
CA MET A 25 12.88 8.64 36.53
C MET A 25 11.50 8.12 36.09
N ALA A 26 10.50 8.18 36.96
CA ALA A 26 9.13 7.78 36.62
C ALA A 26 8.56 8.63 35.48
N ILE A 27 8.75 9.96 35.52
CA ILE A 27 8.32 10.86 34.44
C ILE A 27 9.05 10.53 33.14
N LEU A 28 10.37 10.31 33.17
CA LEU A 28 11.16 9.95 32.00
C LEU A 28 10.70 8.63 31.37
N VAL A 29 10.41 7.61 32.18
CA VAL A 29 9.89 6.32 31.70
C VAL A 29 8.52 6.47 31.05
N ILE A 30 7.62 7.27 31.62
CA ILE A 30 6.30 7.53 31.04
C ILE A 30 6.44 8.23 29.69
N VAL A 31 7.27 9.27 29.60
CA VAL A 31 7.51 10.02 28.36
C VAL A 31 8.14 9.12 27.29
N ALA A 32 9.14 8.31 27.66
CA ALA A 32 9.79 7.37 26.75
C ALA A 32 8.81 6.28 26.27
N GLY A 33 7.97 5.76 27.17
CA GLY A 33 6.96 4.75 26.83
C GLY A 33 5.91 5.28 25.84
N LEU A 34 5.40 6.50 26.06
CA LEU A 34 4.47 7.15 25.14
C LEU A 34 5.13 7.43 23.78
N GLY A 35 6.39 7.87 23.77
CA GLY A 35 7.15 8.10 22.52
C GLY A 35 7.38 6.81 21.72
N GLY A 36 7.72 5.71 22.40
CA GLY A 36 7.96 4.42 21.76
C GLY A 36 6.74 3.85 21.02
N LEU A 37 5.54 3.99 21.61
CA LEU A 37 4.29 3.52 20.99
C LEU A 37 3.98 4.26 19.68
N SER A 38 4.18 5.57 19.65
CA SER A 38 4.00 6.38 18.44
C SER A 38 4.98 6.01 17.34
N LEU A 39 6.24 5.71 17.71
CA LEU A 39 7.28 5.36 16.76
C LEU A 39 7.00 4.00 16.09
N VAL A 40 6.56 3.00 16.86
CA VAL A 40 6.16 1.70 16.30
C VAL A 40 5.01 1.85 15.30
N ARG A 41 4.01 2.67 15.63
CA ARG A 41 2.89 2.94 14.71
C ARG A 41 3.37 3.60 13.42
N LEU A 42 4.21 4.62 13.53
CA LEU A 42 4.76 5.35 12.39
C LEU A 42 5.58 4.44 11.46
N VAL A 43 6.41 3.56 12.03
CA VAL A 43 7.20 2.59 11.25
C VAL A 43 6.28 1.63 10.50
N ALA A 44 5.22 1.13 11.14
CA ALA A 44 4.26 0.25 10.46
C ALA A 44 3.53 0.98 9.31
N THR A 45 3.09 2.22 9.53
CA THR A 45 2.47 3.06 8.48
C THR A 45 3.41 3.29 7.31
N GLN A 46 4.68 3.63 7.58
CA GLN A 46 5.67 3.85 6.54
C GLN A 46 5.96 2.59 5.72
N ARG A 47 6.05 1.43 6.38
CA ARG A 47 6.23 0.15 5.69
C ARG A 47 5.03 -0.18 4.80
N PHE A 48 3.81 0.09 5.26
CA PHE A 48 2.61 -0.05 4.44
C PHE A 48 2.64 0.86 3.21
N HIS A 49 3.04 2.13 3.34
CA HIS A 49 3.19 3.01 2.18
C HIS A 49 4.21 2.48 1.17
N ALA A 50 5.41 2.12 1.65
CA ALA A 50 6.47 1.59 0.79
C ALA A 50 6.02 0.30 0.08
N GLU A 51 5.26 -0.55 0.77
CA GLU A 51 4.71 -1.78 0.22
C GLU A 51 3.66 -1.51 -0.87
N THR A 52 2.73 -0.58 -0.63
CA THR A 52 1.71 -0.21 -1.62
C THR A 52 2.31 0.49 -2.86
N GLU A 53 3.32 1.34 -2.68
CA GLU A 53 4.10 1.93 -3.78
C GLU A 53 4.88 0.87 -4.57
N GLY A 54 5.49 -0.09 -3.86
CA GLY A 54 6.19 -1.21 -4.48
C GLY A 54 5.27 -2.10 -5.30
N LEU A 55 4.04 -2.32 -4.85
CA LEU A 55 2.99 -3.02 -5.59
C LEU A 55 2.54 -2.23 -6.82
N LEU A 56 2.26 -0.92 -6.66
CA LEU A 56 1.88 -0.04 -7.77
C LEU A 56 2.95 -0.05 -8.87
N SER A 57 4.23 0.07 -8.50
CA SER A 57 5.34 0.08 -9.44
C SER A 57 5.41 -1.22 -10.26
N ARG A 58 5.13 -2.38 -9.64
CA ARG A 58 5.09 -3.67 -10.32
C ARG A 58 3.89 -3.81 -11.24
N LEU A 59 2.73 -3.29 -10.84
CA LEU A 59 1.54 -3.25 -11.69
C LEU A 59 1.75 -2.35 -12.91
N ASN A 60 2.37 -1.18 -12.74
CA ASN A 60 2.78 -0.34 -13.87
C ASN A 60 3.77 -1.07 -14.78
N ARG A 61 4.73 -1.82 -14.23
CA ARG A 61 5.63 -2.67 -15.04
C ARG A 61 4.90 -3.73 -15.84
N ALA A 62 3.80 -4.29 -15.33
CA ALA A 62 2.97 -5.23 -16.09
C ALA A 62 2.36 -4.57 -17.34
N GLU A 63 1.85 -3.33 -17.20
CA GLU A 63 1.38 -2.54 -18.35
C GLU A 63 2.52 -2.17 -19.30
N GLU A 64 3.70 -1.82 -18.79
CA GLU A 64 4.87 -1.51 -19.62
C GLU A 64 5.35 -2.74 -20.41
N PHE A 65 5.36 -3.94 -19.80
CA PHE A 65 5.70 -5.17 -20.51
C PHE A 65 4.75 -5.45 -21.66
N LEU A 66 3.46 -5.22 -21.45
CA LEU A 66 2.46 -5.33 -22.51
C LEU A 66 2.71 -4.28 -23.60
N MET A 67 2.78 -3.00 -23.25
CA MET A 67 2.86 -1.90 -24.22
C MET A 67 4.17 -1.86 -25.00
N LEU A 68 5.29 -2.13 -24.35
CA LEU A 68 6.62 -1.94 -24.93
C LEU A 68 7.18 -3.23 -25.55
N LEU A 69 6.88 -4.38 -24.95
CA LEU A 69 7.47 -5.66 -25.36
C LEU A 69 6.44 -6.63 -25.96
N ASN A 70 5.15 -6.26 -25.97
CA ASN A 70 4.04 -7.13 -26.34
C ASN A 70 4.04 -8.46 -25.56
N ILE A 71 4.40 -8.38 -24.27
CA ILE A 71 4.42 -9.51 -23.36
C ILE A 71 3.14 -9.47 -22.54
N GLU A 72 2.29 -10.46 -22.76
CA GLU A 72 1.08 -10.66 -21.98
C GLU A 72 1.43 -11.19 -20.59
N THR A 73 0.86 -10.61 -19.54
CA THR A 73 1.17 -10.98 -18.15
C THR A 73 -0.08 -11.14 -17.30
N LYS A 74 0.02 -12.00 -16.30
CA LYS A 74 -0.94 -12.17 -15.22
C LYS A 74 -0.31 -11.72 -13.92
N ALA A 75 -0.86 -10.67 -13.31
CA ALA A 75 -0.53 -10.32 -11.94
C ALA A 75 -1.38 -11.15 -10.99
N GLN A 76 -0.73 -11.99 -10.21
CA GLN A 76 -1.39 -12.85 -9.24
C GLN A 76 -1.01 -12.39 -7.83
N ILE A 77 -2.03 -12.15 -7.01
CA ILE A 77 -1.90 -11.85 -5.59
C ILE A 77 -2.55 -12.99 -4.83
N GLN A 78 -1.77 -13.79 -4.13
CA GLN A 78 -2.26 -14.92 -3.34
C GLN A 78 -1.37 -15.10 -2.11
N ASN A 79 -1.96 -15.46 -0.97
CA ASN A 79 -1.21 -15.76 0.26
C ASN A 79 -0.22 -14.66 0.68
N LYS A 80 -0.60 -13.39 0.53
CA LYS A 80 0.28 -12.24 0.79
C LYS A 80 1.54 -12.21 -0.09
N GLN A 81 1.49 -12.78 -1.28
CA GLN A 81 2.55 -12.67 -2.26
C GLN A 81 1.99 -12.15 -3.57
N PHE A 82 2.73 -11.23 -4.17
CA PHE A 82 2.52 -10.75 -5.51
C PHE A 82 3.55 -11.40 -6.44
N GLN A 83 3.10 -11.81 -7.62
CA GLN A 83 3.97 -12.24 -8.70
C GLN A 83 3.40 -11.87 -10.07
N LEU A 84 4.28 -11.48 -10.99
CA LEU A 84 3.97 -11.42 -12.42
C LEU A 84 4.31 -12.74 -13.10
N ILE A 85 3.33 -13.30 -13.80
CA ILE A 85 3.44 -14.56 -14.53
C ILE A 85 3.23 -14.26 -16.01
N PRO A 86 4.12 -14.71 -16.91
CA PRO A 86 3.87 -14.58 -18.34
C PRO A 86 2.67 -15.40 -18.78
N VAL A 87 1.90 -14.87 -19.73
CA VAL A 87 0.85 -15.61 -20.42
C VAL A 87 1.41 -16.08 -21.76
N GLY A 88 1.68 -17.37 -21.88
CA GLY A 88 2.25 -17.98 -23.09
C GLY A 88 3.73 -18.34 -22.96
N THR A 89 4.37 -18.58 -24.10
CA THR A 89 5.79 -18.95 -24.17
C THR A 89 6.64 -17.70 -24.36
N LEU A 90 7.61 -17.49 -23.47
CA LEU A 90 8.59 -16.41 -23.55
C LEU A 90 9.98 -16.99 -23.80
N SER A 91 10.87 -16.19 -24.40
CA SER A 91 12.30 -16.53 -24.40
C SER A 91 12.86 -16.46 -22.98
N ASP A 92 13.84 -17.31 -22.66
CA ASP A 92 14.46 -17.45 -21.34
C ASP A 92 14.84 -16.11 -20.67
N ASN A 93 15.37 -15.16 -21.46
CA ASN A 93 15.75 -13.83 -20.96
C ASN A 93 14.59 -13.04 -20.33
N TYR A 94 13.39 -13.12 -20.91
CA TYR A 94 12.22 -12.39 -20.40
C TYR A 94 11.57 -13.13 -19.22
N GLU A 95 11.66 -14.45 -19.18
CA GLU A 95 11.21 -15.20 -18.01
C GLU A 95 12.02 -14.84 -16.76
N GLU A 96 13.33 -14.65 -16.89
CA GLU A 96 14.17 -14.23 -15.77
C GLU A 96 13.80 -12.84 -15.24
N LEU A 97 13.41 -11.92 -16.13
CA LEU A 97 12.94 -10.59 -15.73
C LEU A 97 11.62 -10.70 -14.94
N LEU A 98 10.66 -11.48 -15.42
CA LEU A 98 9.37 -11.67 -14.72
C LEU A 98 9.54 -12.43 -13.40
N LYS A 99 10.47 -13.39 -13.32
CA LYS A 99 10.77 -14.12 -12.06
C LYS A 99 11.28 -13.18 -10.95
N LYS A 100 11.90 -12.05 -11.30
CA LYS A 100 12.33 -11.01 -10.35
C LYS A 100 11.19 -10.13 -9.85
N GLU A 101 10.07 -10.10 -10.56
CA GLU A 101 8.87 -9.32 -10.21
C GLU A 101 7.98 -10.07 -9.21
N LYS A 102 8.61 -10.47 -8.10
CA LYS A 102 7.95 -11.04 -6.93
C LYS A 102 8.06 -10.08 -5.75
N MET A 103 7.08 -10.14 -4.85
CA MET A 103 7.04 -9.29 -3.67
C MET A 103 6.17 -9.91 -2.59
N ASP A 104 6.68 -9.91 -1.36
CA ASP A 104 5.89 -10.25 -0.18
C ASP A 104 5.09 -9.02 0.27
N LEU A 105 3.82 -9.26 0.62
CA LEU A 105 2.85 -8.27 1.05
C LEU A 105 2.58 -8.42 2.56
N GLY A 106 3.60 -8.12 3.37
CA GLY A 106 3.57 -8.36 4.80
C GLY A 106 2.72 -7.36 5.58
N GLN A 107 2.65 -6.10 5.12
CA GLN A 107 1.95 -5.01 5.79
C GLN A 107 0.52 -4.80 5.27
N ILE A 108 0.21 -5.29 4.07
CA ILE A 108 -1.16 -5.26 3.55
C ILE A 108 -1.95 -6.43 4.17
N LYS A 109 -2.95 -6.08 4.97
CA LYS A 109 -3.81 -7.04 5.69
C LYS A 109 -4.88 -7.62 4.78
N ALA A 110 -5.56 -6.75 4.04
CA ALA A 110 -6.65 -7.12 3.15
C ALA A 110 -6.47 -6.47 1.79
N ILE A 111 -6.81 -7.24 0.76
CA ILE A 111 -6.76 -6.83 -0.64
C ILE A 111 -8.07 -7.28 -1.27
N SER A 112 -8.78 -6.33 -1.87
CA SER A 112 -9.97 -6.60 -2.66
C SER A 112 -9.87 -5.91 -4.01
N PHE A 113 -10.40 -6.57 -5.04
CA PHE A 113 -10.52 -6.01 -6.37
C PHE A 113 -11.99 -6.00 -6.78
N ASP A 114 -12.53 -4.80 -6.93
CA ASP A 114 -13.88 -4.55 -7.40
C ASP A 114 -13.82 -4.34 -8.91
N ALA A 115 -13.96 -5.43 -9.67
CA ALA A 115 -14.05 -5.35 -11.13
C ALA A 115 -15.34 -4.62 -11.52
N PHE A 116 -15.26 -3.69 -12.47
CA PHE A 116 -16.46 -2.96 -12.92
C PHE A 116 -17.34 -3.79 -13.86
N ASP A 117 -16.76 -4.76 -14.57
CA ASP A 117 -17.47 -5.68 -15.46
C ASP A 117 -17.46 -7.13 -14.96
N GLY A 118 -17.18 -7.35 -13.67
CA GLY A 118 -17.01 -8.69 -13.11
C GLY A 118 -17.29 -8.83 -11.62
N PRO A 119 -17.13 -10.03 -11.07
CA PRO A 119 -17.30 -10.27 -9.64
C PRO A 119 -16.18 -9.63 -8.83
N GLN A 120 -16.51 -9.20 -7.61
CA GLN A 120 -15.52 -8.78 -6.63
C GLN A 120 -14.60 -9.95 -6.25
N GLN A 121 -13.30 -9.72 -6.29
CA GLN A 121 -12.28 -10.69 -5.86
C GLN A 121 -11.73 -10.26 -4.50
N THR A 122 -11.63 -11.18 -3.54
CA THR A 122 -11.07 -10.91 -2.21
C THR A 122 -10.06 -11.97 -1.85
N GLY A 123 -8.90 -11.57 -1.34
CA GLY A 123 -7.85 -12.48 -0.86
C GLY A 123 -6.96 -13.09 -1.96
N SER A 124 -7.56 -13.70 -2.99
CA SER A 124 -6.86 -14.16 -4.19
C SER A 124 -7.31 -13.33 -5.38
N ILE A 125 -6.40 -12.53 -5.94
CA ILE A 125 -6.71 -11.60 -7.03
C ILE A 125 -5.86 -11.96 -8.24
N GLU A 126 -6.52 -12.06 -9.38
CA GLU A 126 -5.87 -12.25 -10.68
C GLU A 126 -6.23 -11.09 -11.61
N LEU A 127 -5.22 -10.37 -12.06
CA LEU A 127 -5.34 -9.28 -13.02
C LEU A 127 -4.62 -9.70 -14.30
N LEU A 128 -5.32 -9.62 -15.43
CA LEU A 128 -4.82 -10.04 -16.74
C LEU A 128 -4.48 -8.81 -17.58
N PHE A 129 -3.27 -8.76 -18.11
CA PHE A 129 -2.76 -7.71 -18.99
C PHE A 129 -2.48 -8.34 -20.36
N LEU A 130 -3.46 -8.25 -21.28
CA LEU A 130 -3.48 -8.97 -22.56
C LEU A 130 -3.65 -7.98 -23.74
N ASP A 131 -3.09 -8.29 -24.92
CA ASP A 131 -3.11 -7.42 -26.12
C ASP A 131 -4.27 -7.80 -27.06
N ARG A 132 -4.58 -9.10 -27.15
CA ARG A 132 -5.44 -9.68 -28.20
C ARG A 132 -6.95 -9.57 -27.92
N GLY A 133 -7.45 -8.36 -27.69
CA GLY A 133 -8.88 -8.07 -27.53
C GLY A 133 -9.47 -8.44 -26.17
N LEU A 134 -8.64 -8.84 -25.21
CA LEU A 134 -9.01 -9.03 -23.81
C LEU A 134 -8.53 -7.81 -23.02
N ARG A 135 -9.49 -7.12 -22.43
CA ARG A 135 -9.34 -5.81 -21.78
C ARG A 135 -8.29 -5.85 -20.68
N LEU A 136 -7.51 -4.78 -20.60
CA LEU A 136 -6.77 -4.44 -19.38
C LEU A 136 -7.73 -4.47 -18.18
N PRO A 137 -7.23 -4.69 -16.96
CA PRO A 137 -8.08 -4.69 -15.79
C PRO A 137 -8.91 -3.40 -15.74
N TYR A 138 -10.19 -3.52 -15.40
CA TYR A 138 -11.11 -2.40 -15.26
C TYR A 138 -11.83 -2.55 -13.93
N GLY A 139 -11.46 -1.72 -12.96
CA GLY A 139 -11.90 -1.89 -11.59
C GLY A 139 -11.10 -1.09 -10.58
N LEU A 140 -11.39 -1.33 -9.30
CA LEU A 140 -10.66 -0.74 -8.18
C LEU A 140 -9.98 -1.81 -7.36
N LEU A 141 -8.67 -1.66 -7.17
CA LEU A 141 -7.94 -2.42 -6.15
C LEU A 141 -7.89 -1.61 -4.85
N THR A 142 -8.41 -2.19 -3.79
CA THR A 142 -8.36 -1.64 -2.43
C THR A 142 -7.33 -2.39 -1.60
N LEU A 143 -6.43 -1.65 -0.97
CA LEU A 143 -5.36 -2.15 -0.10
C LEU A 143 -5.62 -1.61 1.31
N GLU A 144 -5.69 -2.49 2.31
CA GLU A 144 -5.95 -2.11 3.70
C GLU A 144 -4.81 -2.57 4.62
N SER A 145 -4.35 -1.67 5.49
CA SER A 145 -3.34 -1.94 6.51
C SER A 145 -3.96 -2.48 7.81
N ASP A 146 -3.12 -3.04 8.70
CA ASP A 146 -3.55 -3.44 10.04
C ASP A 146 -4.07 -2.27 10.91
N GLN A 147 -3.72 -1.04 10.57
CA GLN A 147 -4.17 0.17 11.27
C GLN A 147 -5.45 0.78 10.69
N GLY A 148 -6.04 0.14 9.67
CA GLY A 148 -7.27 0.61 9.00
C GLY A 148 -7.03 1.68 7.95
N GLU A 149 -5.78 2.07 7.68
CA GLU A 149 -5.46 2.92 6.52
C GLU A 149 -5.76 2.17 5.22
N LYS A 150 -6.41 2.86 4.28
CA LYS A 150 -6.76 2.33 2.96
C LYS A 150 -6.06 3.09 1.85
N ARG A 151 -5.65 2.36 0.81
CA ARG A 151 -5.11 2.88 -0.44
C ARG A 151 -5.86 2.26 -1.61
N TYR A 152 -6.00 3.03 -2.67
CA TYR A 152 -6.81 2.68 -3.82
C TYR A 152 -5.99 2.81 -5.10
N ILE A 153 -6.09 1.82 -5.97
CA ILE A 153 -5.52 1.84 -7.33
C ILE A 153 -6.67 1.66 -8.32
N LEU A 154 -6.89 2.68 -9.15
CA LEU A 154 -7.93 2.67 -10.17
C LEU A 154 -7.36 2.12 -11.48
N PHE A 155 -7.99 1.07 -11.99
CA PHE A 155 -7.73 0.50 -13.30
C PHE A 155 -8.81 0.95 -14.28
N LYS A 156 -8.40 1.57 -15.38
CA LYS A 156 -9.31 2.22 -16.33
C LYS A 156 -9.68 1.37 -17.55
N GLY A 157 -9.17 0.14 -17.64
CA GLY A 157 -9.42 -0.73 -18.79
C GLY A 157 -8.69 -0.32 -20.08
N TYR A 158 -7.83 0.69 -20.02
CA TYR A 158 -6.95 1.12 -21.10
C TYR A 158 -5.57 1.51 -20.55
N PRO A 159 -4.51 1.49 -21.38
CA PRO A 159 -3.16 1.72 -20.89
C PRO A 159 -3.03 3.16 -20.38
N SER A 160 -2.77 3.30 -19.08
CA SER A 160 -2.59 4.61 -18.46
C SER A 160 -1.83 4.47 -17.16
N PRO A 161 -0.91 5.39 -16.83
CA PRO A 161 -0.14 5.30 -15.60
C PRO A 161 -1.06 5.13 -14.38
N LEU A 162 -0.93 4.01 -13.68
CA LEU A 162 -1.68 3.73 -12.47
C LEU A 162 -1.21 4.68 -11.37
N LYS A 163 -2.16 5.10 -10.53
CA LYS A 163 -1.92 6.03 -9.41
C LYS A 163 -2.51 5.48 -8.12
N LEU A 164 -1.78 5.69 -7.03
CA LEU A 164 -2.27 5.47 -5.68
C LEU A 164 -3.09 6.67 -5.21
N SER A 165 -4.26 6.40 -4.65
CA SER A 165 -5.09 7.39 -3.97
C SER A 165 -5.33 6.98 -2.51
N THR A 166 -5.42 7.97 -1.62
CA THR A 166 -5.85 7.79 -0.22
C THR A 166 -7.37 7.87 -0.08
N THR A 167 -8.05 8.46 -1.05
CA THR A 167 -9.50 8.64 -1.06
C THR A 167 -10.10 7.68 -2.07
N SER A 168 -11.19 7.00 -1.67
CA SER A 168 -11.94 6.18 -2.61
C SER A 168 -12.38 7.07 -3.77
N PRO A 169 -12.06 6.71 -5.01
CA PRO A 169 -12.57 7.44 -6.16
C PRO A 169 -14.10 7.45 -6.13
N ASN A 170 -14.71 8.56 -6.55
CA ASN A 170 -16.16 8.62 -6.71
C ASN A 170 -16.55 7.91 -8.01
N TRP A 171 -17.17 6.73 -7.88
CA TRP A 171 -17.56 5.87 -9.01
C TRP A 171 -18.40 6.56 -10.06
N GLN A 172 -19.41 7.31 -9.60
CA GLN A 172 -20.36 7.99 -10.48
C GLN A 172 -19.67 9.07 -11.32
N GLU A 173 -18.61 9.68 -10.79
CA GLU A 173 -17.86 10.70 -11.51
C GLU A 173 -16.92 10.09 -12.55
N ILE A 174 -16.36 8.92 -12.28
CA ILE A 174 -15.48 8.20 -13.22
C ILE A 174 -16.30 7.66 -14.39
N GLU A 175 -17.42 6.98 -14.12
CA GLU A 175 -18.30 6.46 -15.17
C GLU A 175 -18.83 7.59 -16.06
N ARG A 176 -19.25 8.72 -15.47
CA ARG A 176 -19.73 9.87 -16.24
C ARG A 176 -18.65 10.42 -17.16
N LYS A 177 -17.42 10.63 -16.66
CA LYS A 177 -16.30 11.12 -17.48
C LYS A 177 -15.90 10.15 -18.58
N GLU A 178 -16.01 8.85 -18.33
CA GLU A 178 -15.73 7.84 -19.34
C GLU A 178 -16.82 7.79 -20.42
N LEU A 179 -18.08 7.95 -20.04
CA LEU A 179 -19.18 8.07 -21.00
C LEU A 179 -19.00 9.31 -21.89
N GLU A 180 -18.71 10.46 -21.28
CA GLU A 180 -18.40 11.72 -21.99
C GLU A 180 -17.22 11.54 -22.96
N TYR A 181 -16.16 10.83 -22.54
CA TYR A 181 -15.00 10.56 -23.38
C TYR A 181 -15.33 9.63 -24.57
N LYS A 182 -16.13 8.58 -24.35
CA LYS A 182 -16.59 7.67 -25.41
C LYS A 182 -17.51 8.39 -26.40
N GLU A 183 -18.38 9.27 -25.93
CA GLU A 183 -19.24 10.10 -26.78
C GLU A 183 -18.42 11.08 -27.62
N ALA A 184 -17.41 11.73 -27.04
CA ALA A 184 -16.50 12.64 -27.76
C ALA A 184 -15.68 11.92 -28.85
N LEU A 185 -15.17 10.72 -28.54
CA LEU A 185 -14.47 9.89 -29.53
C LEU A 185 -15.41 9.40 -30.65
N GLY A 186 -16.64 9.01 -30.30
CA GLY A 186 -17.66 8.59 -31.26
C GLY A 186 -18.05 9.69 -32.24
N GLN A 187 -18.16 10.94 -31.78
CA GLN A 187 -18.40 12.11 -32.63
C GLN A 187 -17.21 12.43 -33.54
N SER A 188 -15.98 12.37 -33.01
CA SER A 188 -14.75 12.61 -33.79
C SER A 188 -14.55 11.63 -34.95
N THR A 189 -15.05 10.39 -34.86
CA THR A 189 -14.98 9.42 -35.96
C THR A 189 -15.94 9.72 -37.12
N TRP A 190 -17.03 10.45 -36.89
CA TRP A 190 -17.96 10.86 -37.96
C TRP A 190 -17.49 12.12 -38.70
N ASP A 191 -16.74 13.01 -38.04
CA ASP A 191 -16.20 14.23 -38.67
C ASP A 191 -15.02 13.96 -39.62
N LEU A 192 -14.35 12.80 -39.52
CA LEU A 192 -13.25 12.40 -40.41
C LEU A 192 -13.73 11.68 -41.69
N ILE A 193 -15.03 11.38 -41.81
CA ILE A 193 -15.63 10.68 -42.97
C ILE A 193 -16.42 11.67 -43.87
N ARG A 194 -16.36 12.99 -43.58
CA ARG A 194 -16.96 14.05 -44.40
C ARG A 194 -15.89 14.91 -45.08
#